data_AF-A0A961CUH7-F1
#
_entry.id   AF-A0A961CUH7-F1
#
_cell.length_a   1.000
_cell.length_b   1.000
_cell.length_c   1.000
_cell.angle_alpha   90.00
_cell.angle_beta   90.00
_cell.angle_gamma   90.00
#
_symmetry.space_group_name_H-M   'P 1'
#
loop_
_entity.id
_entity.type
_entity.pdbx_description
1 polymer ?
#
loop_
_entity_poly.entity_id
_entity_poly.type
_entity_poly.pdbx_seq_one_letter_code
_entity_poly.pdbx_strand_id
1 'polypeptide(L)'
;MPTSTRPVRVYTDGACRGNPGPGGWAWAVDGGPWASGHDSDTTNQRMEIRAVLEAVRHLDGPLVVVSDSTYVVNCWRDRWWQGWIARGWKNSQKKPVANRDLWEPLVEVFRHRPDFAMEWVKGHSGDPMNDLVDRLAVAASHGRDGSGVGAPPADLLDEPDAGSGRGPGPTSNARTADGRVPAGWRLVIGGLRDPRLTDDAALVGRVAEILAAQRTLHPDLVVLSGLRPGAEEVGARAARSAGVPYVVVLPYPDPMAGRPERDQAAFARLLDDAASVVVLERNRPADLEGRRAALPRRDGWLRSAADAAVILTDGADPDAELAVRRFGDAVGDELWEFLL
;
A
#
# COMPACT_ATOMS: atom_id res chain seq x y z
N MET A 1 -32.83 22.85 22.90
CA MET A 1 -31.52 22.23 23.21
C MET A 1 -30.49 22.90 22.32
N PRO A 2 -29.34 23.39 22.83
CA PRO A 2 -28.30 23.90 21.94
C PRO A 2 -27.71 22.69 21.22
N THR A 3 -28.03 22.51 19.95
CA THR A 3 -27.29 21.62 19.05
C THR A 3 -25.87 22.17 18.99
N SER A 4 -24.91 21.46 19.60
CA SER A 4 -23.50 21.78 19.48
C SER A 4 -23.16 21.97 18.00
N THR A 5 -22.77 23.18 17.61
CA THR A 5 -22.41 23.54 16.24
C THR A 5 -21.01 23.07 15.84
N ARG A 6 -20.31 22.35 16.74
CA ARG A 6 -18.97 21.81 16.45
C ARG A 6 -19.08 20.44 15.78
N PRO A 7 -18.37 20.22 14.67
CA PRO A 7 -18.27 18.91 14.07
C PRO A 7 -17.72 17.87 15.03
N VAL A 8 -18.33 16.69 15.04
CA VAL A 8 -17.81 15.52 15.76
C VAL A 8 -16.63 14.98 14.98
N ARG A 9 -15.49 14.79 15.66
CA ARG A 9 -14.33 14.11 15.09
C ARG A 9 -14.49 12.61 15.30
N VAL A 10 -14.41 11.85 14.22
CA VAL A 10 -14.41 10.40 14.25
C VAL A 10 -13.11 9.90 13.64
N TYR A 11 -12.42 9.05 14.36
CA TYR A 11 -11.20 8.40 13.92
C TYR A 11 -11.57 7.08 13.25
N THR A 12 -10.88 6.68 12.20
CA THR A 12 -11.18 5.47 11.43
C THR A 12 -9.91 4.78 10.98
N ASP A 13 -9.88 3.45 11.06
CA ASP A 13 -8.75 2.65 10.58
C ASP A 13 -9.19 1.26 10.09
N GLY A 14 -8.34 0.64 9.26
CA GLY A 14 -8.51 -0.71 8.73
C GLY A 14 -7.20 -1.49 8.79
N ALA A 15 -7.30 -2.77 9.18
CA ALA A 15 -6.19 -3.70 9.27
C ALA A 15 -6.47 -4.97 8.46
N CYS A 16 -5.44 -5.59 7.90
CA CYS A 16 -5.58 -6.83 7.16
C CYS A 16 -4.38 -7.76 7.34
N ARG A 17 -4.65 -9.01 7.73
CA ARG A 17 -3.65 -10.06 7.99
C ARG A 17 -3.42 -10.89 6.74
N GLY A 18 -2.50 -10.41 5.91
CA GLY A 18 -2.33 -10.88 4.53
C GLY A 18 -3.23 -10.06 3.61
N ASN A 19 -2.77 -9.74 2.40
CA ASN A 19 -3.47 -8.82 1.50
C ASN A 19 -3.61 -9.44 0.11
N PRO A 20 -4.68 -10.22 -0.19
CA PRO A 20 -5.89 -10.38 0.62
C PRO A 20 -5.75 -11.36 1.80
N GLY A 21 -6.66 -11.25 2.78
CA GLY A 21 -6.73 -12.09 3.98
C GLY A 21 -7.77 -11.60 5.00
N PRO A 22 -7.81 -12.18 6.22
CA PRO A 22 -8.69 -11.71 7.28
C PRO A 22 -8.39 -10.27 7.66
N GLY A 23 -9.38 -9.39 7.64
CA GLY A 23 -9.23 -7.98 7.97
C GLY A 23 -10.29 -7.49 8.94
N GLY A 24 -10.00 -6.34 9.55
CA GLY A 24 -10.90 -5.65 10.47
C GLY A 24 -10.93 -4.16 10.18
N TRP A 25 -12.07 -3.54 10.44
CA TRP A 25 -12.28 -2.09 10.35
C TRP A 25 -12.73 -1.58 11.71
N ALA A 26 -12.43 -0.32 12.02
CA ALA A 26 -12.91 0.31 13.24
C ALA A 26 -13.10 1.82 13.09
N TRP A 27 -14.01 2.37 13.88
CA TRP A 27 -14.16 3.81 14.08
C TRP A 27 -14.46 4.14 15.53
N ALA A 28 -14.03 5.32 15.98
CA ALA A 28 -14.27 5.79 17.34
C ALA A 28 -14.36 7.32 17.42
N VAL A 29 -15.22 7.80 18.33
CA VAL A 29 -15.32 9.21 18.73
C VAL A 29 -14.74 9.33 20.14
N ASP A 30 -13.93 10.35 20.42
CA ASP A 30 -13.32 10.56 21.74
C ASP A 30 -14.39 10.70 22.84
N GLY A 31 -14.31 9.84 23.86
CA GLY A 31 -15.31 9.71 24.93
C GLY A 31 -16.71 9.28 24.46
N GLY A 32 -16.86 8.93 23.18
CA GLY A 32 -18.13 8.72 22.50
C GLY A 32 -18.32 7.29 21.99
N PRO A 33 -19.20 7.09 21.00
CA PRO A 33 -19.44 5.77 20.42
C PRO A 33 -18.22 5.26 19.63
N TRP A 34 -18.10 3.94 19.57
CA TRP A 34 -17.13 3.23 18.74
C TRP A 34 -17.74 1.93 18.21
N ALA A 35 -17.21 1.44 17.09
CA ALA A 35 -17.53 0.11 16.57
C ALA A 35 -16.35 -0.46 15.77
N SER A 36 -16.27 -1.78 15.74
CA SER A 36 -15.36 -2.55 14.91
C SER A 36 -16.05 -3.80 14.35
N GLY A 37 -15.56 -4.28 13.22
CA GLY A 37 -16.05 -5.48 12.58
C GLY A 37 -15.02 -6.09 11.64
N HIS A 38 -15.25 -7.33 11.21
CA HIS A 38 -14.29 -8.09 10.41
C HIS A 38 -14.84 -8.61 9.09
N ASP A 39 -13.92 -8.99 8.22
CA ASP A 39 -14.16 -9.74 6.99
C ASP A 39 -13.06 -10.79 6.84
N SER A 40 -13.43 -12.04 6.55
CA SER A 40 -12.48 -13.15 6.45
C SER A 40 -11.57 -13.12 5.22
N ASP A 41 -12.01 -12.43 4.15
CA ASP A 41 -11.26 -12.35 2.88
C ASP A 41 -11.39 -10.95 2.27
N THR A 42 -10.50 -10.07 2.68
CA THR A 42 -10.54 -8.65 2.31
C THR A 42 -9.13 -8.09 2.09
N THR A 43 -9.02 -6.79 1.87
CA THR A 43 -7.75 -6.07 1.76
C THR A 43 -7.70 -4.92 2.76
N ASN A 44 -6.50 -4.38 3.02
CA ASN A 44 -6.35 -3.22 3.91
C ASN A 44 -7.19 -2.03 3.42
N GLN A 45 -7.09 -1.70 2.13
CA GLN A 45 -7.85 -0.59 1.53
C GLN A 45 -9.36 -0.78 1.66
N ARG A 46 -9.87 -2.01 1.51
CA ARG A 46 -11.29 -2.29 1.71
C ARG A 46 -11.71 -2.03 3.15
N MET A 47 -10.89 -2.42 4.12
CA MET A 47 -11.17 -2.17 5.54
C MET A 47 -11.09 -0.69 5.90
N GLU A 48 -10.13 0.05 5.35
CA GLU A 48 -10.03 1.51 5.52
C GLU A 48 -11.28 2.23 4.96
N ILE A 49 -11.74 1.88 3.75
CA ILE A 49 -12.98 2.46 3.19
C ILE A 49 -14.20 2.04 4.05
N ARG A 50 -14.25 0.77 4.47
CA ARG A 50 -15.34 0.23 5.28
C ARG A 50 -15.46 0.97 6.61
N ALA A 51 -14.35 1.25 7.28
CA ALA A 51 -14.32 2.00 8.53
C ALA A 51 -15.02 3.36 8.41
N VAL A 52 -14.71 4.10 7.35
CA VAL A 52 -15.35 5.38 7.05
C VAL A 52 -16.83 5.20 6.72
N LEU A 53 -17.17 4.25 5.86
CA LEU A 53 -18.54 3.97 5.47
C LEU A 53 -19.43 3.62 6.68
N GLU A 54 -18.93 2.81 7.60
CA GLU A 54 -19.66 2.46 8.82
C GLU A 54 -19.76 3.66 9.76
N ALA A 55 -18.70 4.46 9.92
CA ALA A 55 -18.75 5.68 10.73
C ALA A 55 -19.85 6.65 10.25
N VAL A 56 -19.89 6.95 8.95
CA VAL A 56 -20.85 7.93 8.39
C VAL A 56 -22.30 7.44 8.40
N ARG A 57 -22.51 6.11 8.42
CA ARG A 57 -23.84 5.52 8.54
C ARG A 57 -24.39 5.57 9.95
N HIS A 58 -23.52 5.57 10.96
CA HIS A 58 -23.91 5.50 12.37
C HIS A 58 -23.91 6.86 13.08
N LEU A 59 -23.14 7.84 12.58
CA LEU A 59 -22.99 9.14 13.21
C LEU A 59 -23.76 10.23 12.46
N ASP A 60 -24.58 10.98 13.20
CA ASP A 60 -25.37 12.10 12.69
C ASP A 60 -24.66 13.45 12.85
N GLY A 61 -25.08 14.42 12.04
CA GLY A 61 -24.62 15.81 12.11
C GLY A 61 -23.24 16.05 11.48
N PRO A 62 -22.65 17.24 11.71
CA PRO A 62 -21.38 17.61 11.10
C PRO A 62 -20.25 16.71 11.58
N LEU A 63 -19.51 16.11 10.64
CA LEU A 63 -18.42 15.17 10.93
C LEU A 63 -17.10 15.61 10.32
N VAL A 64 -16.03 15.38 11.06
CA VAL A 64 -14.66 15.36 10.55
C VAL A 64 -14.14 13.94 10.71
N VAL A 65 -13.95 13.22 9.60
CA VAL A 65 -13.30 11.92 9.59
C VAL A 65 -11.80 12.13 9.62
N VAL A 66 -11.14 11.56 10.62
CA VAL A 66 -9.69 11.56 10.79
C VAL A 66 -9.20 10.16 10.45
N SER A 67 -8.36 10.04 9.43
CA SER A 67 -7.81 8.76 8.98
C SER A 67 -6.35 8.91 8.58
N ASP A 68 -5.56 7.87 8.82
CA ASP A 68 -4.19 7.80 8.32
C ASP A 68 -4.07 7.20 6.91
N SER A 69 -5.17 6.64 6.39
CA SER A 69 -5.27 6.15 5.02
C SER A 69 -5.18 7.30 4.03
N THR A 70 -4.04 7.41 3.37
CA THR A 70 -3.87 8.32 2.24
C THR A 70 -4.79 7.95 1.09
N TYR A 71 -5.14 6.66 0.93
CA TYR A 71 -6.05 6.21 -0.12
C TYR A 71 -7.44 6.81 0.04
N VAL A 72 -7.97 6.73 1.26
CA VAL A 72 -9.25 7.35 1.62
C VAL A 72 -9.13 8.87 1.51
N VAL A 73 -8.17 9.49 2.18
CA VAL A 73 -8.11 10.96 2.27
C VAL A 73 -7.88 11.61 0.90
N ASN A 74 -7.00 11.05 0.06
CA ASN A 74 -6.72 11.58 -1.27
C ASN A 74 -7.97 11.55 -2.16
N CYS A 75 -8.83 10.53 -2.05
CA CYS A 75 -10.07 10.46 -2.82
C CYS A 75 -10.96 11.71 -2.61
N TRP A 76 -11.08 12.21 -1.37
CA TRP A 76 -11.83 13.44 -1.09
C TRP A 76 -11.04 14.68 -1.46
N ARG A 77 -9.76 14.77 -1.04
CA ARG A 77 -8.91 15.94 -1.28
C ARG A 77 -8.82 16.26 -2.77
N ASP A 78 -8.59 15.24 -3.58
CA ASP A 78 -8.33 15.33 -5.02
C ASP A 78 -9.60 15.04 -5.85
N ARG A 79 -10.74 14.84 -5.18
CA ARG A 79 -12.08 14.70 -5.78
C ARG A 79 -12.20 13.59 -6.82
N TRP A 80 -11.55 12.45 -6.60
CA TRP A 80 -11.57 11.32 -7.52
C TRP A 80 -13.00 10.85 -7.84
N TRP A 81 -13.84 10.81 -6.81
CA TRP A 81 -15.25 10.42 -6.88
C TRP A 81 -16.07 11.25 -7.88
N GLN A 82 -15.78 12.55 -8.04
CA GLN A 82 -16.47 13.39 -9.04
C GLN A 82 -16.16 12.90 -10.46
N GLY A 83 -14.88 12.60 -10.71
CA GLY A 83 -14.44 12.03 -11.97
C GLY A 83 -15.03 10.64 -12.20
N TRP A 84 -15.14 9.80 -11.18
CA TRP A 84 -15.73 8.47 -11.28
C TRP A 84 -17.21 8.53 -11.65
N ILE A 85 -18.00 9.37 -10.98
CA ILE A 85 -19.43 9.58 -11.31
C ILE A 85 -19.57 10.06 -12.76
N ALA A 86 -18.81 11.07 -13.17
CA ALA A 86 -18.87 11.62 -14.52
C ALA A 86 -18.53 10.58 -15.61
N ARG A 87 -17.74 9.56 -15.26
CA ARG A 87 -17.30 8.49 -16.18
C ARG A 87 -18.03 7.17 -15.96
N GLY A 88 -19.14 7.17 -15.21
CA GLY A 88 -19.96 5.99 -14.96
C GLY A 88 -19.23 4.91 -14.15
N TRP A 89 -18.53 5.31 -13.09
CA TRP A 89 -17.70 4.47 -12.21
C TRP A 89 -16.57 3.75 -12.93
N LYS A 90 -15.90 4.48 -13.83
CA LYS A 90 -14.67 4.05 -14.49
C LYS A 90 -13.49 4.91 -14.08
N ASN A 91 -12.30 4.34 -14.02
CA ASN A 91 -11.03 5.06 -13.81
C ASN A 91 -10.52 5.68 -15.12
N SER A 92 -9.41 6.44 -15.07
CA SER A 92 -8.91 7.22 -16.22
C SER A 92 -8.59 6.35 -17.44
N GLN A 93 -8.32 5.07 -17.19
CA GLN A 93 -8.07 4.03 -18.19
C GLN A 93 -9.36 3.36 -18.71
N LYS A 94 -10.55 3.89 -18.37
CA LYS A 94 -11.86 3.33 -18.72
C LYS A 94 -12.16 1.94 -18.12
N LYS A 95 -11.37 1.47 -17.15
CA LYS A 95 -11.62 0.25 -16.38
C LYS A 95 -12.58 0.55 -15.21
N PRO A 96 -13.33 -0.43 -14.69
CA PRO A 96 -14.11 -0.24 -13.47
C PRO A 96 -13.24 0.27 -12.31
N VAL A 97 -13.77 1.19 -11.50
CA VAL A 97 -13.09 1.67 -10.28
C VAL A 97 -12.91 0.51 -9.30
N ALA A 98 -11.71 0.36 -8.74
CA ALA A 98 -11.44 -0.64 -7.71
C ALA A 98 -12.26 -0.33 -6.45
N ASN A 99 -12.72 -1.36 -5.73
CA ASN A 99 -13.53 -1.20 -4.51
C ASN A 99 -14.81 -0.37 -4.69
N ARG A 100 -15.34 -0.32 -5.93
CA ARG A 100 -16.58 0.42 -6.25
C ARG A 100 -17.72 0.06 -5.31
N ASP A 101 -17.83 -1.20 -4.92
CA ASP A 101 -18.87 -1.72 -4.02
C ASP A 101 -18.88 -1.02 -2.64
N LEU A 102 -17.74 -0.48 -2.19
CA LEU A 102 -17.62 0.32 -0.96
C LEU A 102 -17.64 1.82 -1.25
N TRP A 103 -16.98 2.24 -2.33
CA TRP A 103 -16.92 3.65 -2.72
C TRP A 103 -18.28 4.22 -3.10
N GLU A 104 -19.09 3.49 -3.85
CA GLU A 104 -20.37 3.99 -4.35
C GLU A 104 -21.36 4.31 -3.22
N PRO A 105 -21.58 3.42 -2.22
CA PRO A 105 -22.36 3.78 -1.04
C PRO A 105 -21.79 4.94 -0.24
N LEU A 106 -20.47 5.01 -0.08
CA LEU A 106 -19.81 6.06 0.72
C LEU A 106 -19.92 7.44 0.06
N VAL A 107 -19.68 7.50 -1.24
CA VAL A 107 -19.86 8.71 -2.05
C VAL A 107 -21.32 9.14 -2.04
N GLU A 108 -22.27 8.20 -2.07
CA GLU A 108 -23.69 8.53 -2.01
C GLU A 108 -24.08 9.15 -0.65
N VAL A 109 -23.59 8.60 0.47
CA VAL A 109 -23.80 9.22 1.80
C VAL A 109 -23.20 10.62 1.83
N PHE A 110 -21.96 10.77 1.35
CA PHE A 110 -21.27 12.06 1.33
C PHE A 110 -22.02 13.11 0.51
N ARG A 111 -22.55 12.75 -0.67
CA ARG A 111 -23.32 13.68 -1.52
C ARG A 111 -24.59 14.21 -0.85
N HIS A 112 -25.14 13.48 0.12
CA HIS A 112 -26.30 13.89 0.91
C HIS A 112 -25.93 14.60 2.22
N ARG A 113 -24.64 14.75 2.52
CA ARG A 113 -24.10 15.25 3.79
C ARG A 113 -23.10 16.39 3.53
N PRO A 114 -23.56 17.65 3.39
CA PRO A 114 -22.68 18.80 3.10
C PRO A 114 -21.76 19.18 4.27
N ASP A 115 -21.97 18.58 5.44
CA ASP A 115 -21.30 18.85 6.71
C ASP A 115 -20.21 17.82 7.05
N PHE A 116 -19.70 17.12 6.04
CA PHE A 116 -18.65 16.12 6.15
C PHE A 116 -17.29 16.66 5.66
N ALA A 117 -16.25 16.46 6.45
CA ALA A 117 -14.87 16.77 6.09
C ALA A 117 -13.93 15.58 6.36
N MET A 118 -12.80 15.56 5.66
CA MET A 118 -11.71 14.60 5.82
C MET A 118 -10.47 15.31 6.35
N GLU A 119 -9.79 14.68 7.29
CA GLU A 119 -8.51 15.11 7.85
C GLU A 119 -7.54 13.94 7.83
N TRP A 120 -6.33 14.19 7.37
CA TRP A 120 -5.26 13.21 7.43
C TRP A 120 -4.52 13.32 8.76
N VAL A 121 -4.33 12.19 9.42
CA VAL A 121 -3.40 12.06 10.55
C VAL A 121 -2.25 11.16 10.14
N LYS A 122 -1.05 11.44 10.66
CA LYS A 122 0.07 10.53 10.44
C LYS A 122 -0.13 9.27 11.28
N GLY A 123 -0.17 8.10 10.64
CA GLY A 123 -0.18 6.82 11.35
C GLY A 123 1.05 6.70 12.26
N HIS A 124 0.88 6.10 13.45
CA HIS A 124 1.97 5.86 14.41
C HIS A 124 2.64 7.13 14.92
N SER A 125 1.89 8.24 14.91
CA SER A 125 2.32 9.52 15.45
C SER A 125 2.17 9.61 16.97
N GLY A 126 1.52 8.62 17.61
CA GLY A 126 1.16 8.65 19.01
C GLY A 126 -0.12 9.45 19.30
N ASP A 127 -0.98 9.65 18.29
CA ASP A 127 -2.34 10.16 18.50
C ASP A 127 -3.18 9.07 19.21
N PRO A 128 -3.66 9.30 20.45
CA PRO A 128 -4.31 8.26 21.23
C PRO A 128 -5.57 7.68 20.58
N MET A 129 -6.29 8.48 19.80
CA MET A 129 -7.51 8.04 19.14
C MET A 129 -7.22 7.29 17.86
N ASN A 130 -6.18 7.67 17.12
CA ASN A 130 -5.69 6.89 15.99
C ASN A 130 -5.17 5.51 16.46
N ASP A 131 -4.36 5.49 17.52
CA ASP A 131 -3.85 4.24 18.11
C ASP A 131 -4.99 3.36 18.67
N LEU A 132 -6.10 3.96 19.08
CA LEU A 132 -7.28 3.21 19.53
C LEU A 132 -7.98 2.49 18.38
N VAL A 133 -8.24 3.18 17.27
CA VAL A 133 -8.96 2.58 16.12
C VAL A 133 -8.09 1.55 15.41
N ASP A 134 -6.78 1.76 15.36
CA ASP A 134 -5.80 0.77 14.89
C ASP A 134 -5.88 -0.54 15.70
N ARG A 135 -5.80 -0.46 17.05
CA ARG A 135 -5.96 -1.65 17.91
C ARG A 135 -7.31 -2.34 17.73
N LEU A 136 -8.39 -1.59 17.60
CA LEU A 136 -9.72 -2.14 17.36
C LEU A 136 -9.81 -2.85 16.01
N ALA A 137 -9.22 -2.28 14.95
CA ALA A 137 -9.19 -2.89 13.62
C ALA A 137 -8.34 -4.16 13.61
N VAL A 138 -7.17 -4.15 14.28
CA VAL A 138 -6.33 -5.33 14.47
C VAL A 138 -7.09 -6.42 15.25
N ALA A 139 -7.72 -6.08 16.37
CA ALA A 139 -8.52 -7.04 17.14
C ALA A 139 -9.65 -7.67 16.31
N ALA A 140 -10.37 -6.84 15.54
CA ALA A 140 -11.41 -7.32 14.62
C ALA A 140 -10.83 -8.24 13.54
N SER A 141 -9.64 -7.98 13.00
CA SER A 141 -8.98 -8.91 12.05
C SER A 141 -8.68 -10.31 12.65
N HIS A 142 -8.76 -10.46 13.97
CA HIS A 142 -8.70 -11.73 14.71
C HIS A 142 -10.08 -12.29 15.09
N GLY A 143 -11.17 -11.73 14.56
CA GLY A 143 -12.56 -12.13 14.81
C GLY A 143 -13.15 -11.56 16.11
N ARG A 144 -12.55 -10.50 16.67
CA ARG A 144 -13.02 -9.85 17.89
C ARG A 144 -13.71 -8.52 17.55
N ASP A 145 -14.95 -8.64 17.11
CA ASP A 145 -15.81 -7.49 16.80
C ASP A 145 -16.39 -6.89 18.08
N GLY A 146 -16.80 -5.63 18.00
CA GLY A 146 -17.49 -4.98 19.12
C GLY A 146 -18.08 -3.63 18.76
N SER A 147 -18.95 -3.13 19.63
CA SER A 147 -19.40 -1.74 19.61
C SER A 147 -19.79 -1.30 21.01
N GLY A 148 -19.75 0.01 21.26
CA GLY A 148 -20.04 0.56 22.56
C GLY A 148 -19.93 2.08 22.63
N VAL A 149 -19.95 2.62 23.84
CA VAL A 149 -19.76 4.04 24.15
C VAL A 149 -18.70 4.17 25.23
N GLY A 150 -17.81 5.14 25.09
CA GLY A 150 -16.67 5.33 26.00
C GLY A 150 -15.50 4.42 25.63
N ALA A 151 -14.68 4.06 26.62
CA ALA A 151 -13.52 3.19 26.39
C ALA A 151 -13.96 1.76 26.03
N PRO A 152 -13.39 1.14 24.98
CA PRO A 152 -13.63 -0.27 24.70
C PRO A 152 -13.15 -1.18 25.85
N PRO A 153 -13.77 -2.35 26.04
CA PRO A 153 -13.32 -3.35 27.02
C PRO A 153 -11.85 -3.73 26.82
N ALA A 154 -11.10 -3.91 27.91
CA ALA A 154 -9.68 -4.24 27.85
C ALA A 154 -9.42 -5.58 27.16
N ASP A 155 -10.26 -6.58 27.39
CA ASP A 155 -10.19 -7.92 26.77
C ASP A 155 -10.41 -7.91 25.25
N LEU A 156 -11.14 -6.92 24.73
CA LEU A 156 -11.26 -6.67 23.30
C LEU A 156 -9.92 -6.18 22.70
N LEU A 157 -9.20 -5.36 23.45
CA LEU A 157 -7.96 -4.71 23.04
C LEU A 157 -6.70 -5.50 23.41
N ASP A 158 -6.80 -6.51 24.27
CA ASP A 158 -5.68 -7.37 24.67
C ASP A 158 -5.14 -8.14 23.46
N GLU A 159 -3.84 -8.38 23.37
CA GLU A 159 -3.29 -9.22 22.31
C GLU A 159 -3.70 -10.69 22.54
N PRO A 160 -4.15 -11.45 21.52
CA PRO A 160 -4.51 -12.85 21.70
C PRO A 160 -3.30 -13.65 22.19
N ASP A 161 -3.55 -14.53 23.16
CA ASP A 161 -2.55 -15.26 23.94
C ASP A 161 -1.39 -15.81 23.08
N ALA A 162 -0.19 -15.30 23.35
CA ALA A 162 1.02 -15.54 22.58
C ALA A 162 1.55 -16.96 22.79
N GLY A 163 0.95 -17.93 22.10
CA GLY A 163 1.54 -19.24 21.86
C GLY A 163 2.81 -19.12 21.03
N SER A 164 3.96 -19.07 21.71
CA SER A 164 5.34 -19.03 21.20
C SER A 164 5.83 -17.71 20.56
N GLY A 165 6.18 -16.76 21.43
CA GLY A 165 7.41 -15.96 21.31
C GLY A 165 7.53 -14.94 20.18
N ARG A 166 6.95 -13.74 20.38
CA ARG A 166 7.58 -12.43 20.12
C ARG A 166 6.69 -11.33 20.73
N GLY A 167 7.31 -10.40 21.47
CA GLY A 167 6.62 -9.30 22.16
C GLY A 167 5.95 -8.29 21.21
N PRO A 168 5.19 -7.33 21.77
CA PRO A 168 4.28 -6.48 21.01
C PRO A 168 5.06 -5.56 20.08
N GLY A 169 4.81 -5.68 18.78
CA GLY A 169 5.41 -4.84 17.74
C GLY A 169 4.58 -3.58 17.52
N PRO A 170 5.21 -2.43 17.18
CA PRO A 170 4.52 -1.16 16.98
C PRO A 170 3.62 -1.25 15.75
N THR A 171 2.45 -0.66 15.83
CA THR A 171 1.40 -0.82 14.84
C THR A 171 1.58 -0.03 13.55
N SER A 172 2.78 0.48 13.23
CA SER A 172 3.26 0.61 11.85
C SER A 172 2.29 0.16 10.76
N ASN A 173 1.61 1.03 9.98
CA ASN A 173 0.91 0.62 8.76
C ASN A 173 1.81 -0.37 7.98
N ALA A 174 1.62 -1.68 8.21
CA ALA A 174 2.69 -2.66 8.02
C ALA A 174 2.49 -3.34 6.67
N ARG A 175 2.41 -2.52 5.63
CA ARG A 175 3.20 -2.84 4.43
C ARG A 175 4.63 -2.98 4.93
N THR A 176 5.05 -4.21 5.24
CA THR A 176 6.27 -4.57 5.96
C THR A 176 7.16 -3.35 6.25
N ALA A 177 7.08 -2.80 7.47
CA ALA A 177 8.16 -1.96 8.00
C ALA A 177 9.35 -2.88 8.28
N ASP A 178 9.84 -3.49 7.21
CA ASP A 178 11.07 -4.22 7.21
C ASP A 178 12.13 -3.16 7.44
N GLY A 179 12.69 -3.08 8.65
CA GLY A 179 13.73 -2.11 9.00
C GLY A 179 14.99 -2.21 8.11
N ARG A 180 15.04 -3.17 7.18
CA ARG A 180 16.01 -3.25 6.10
C ARG A 180 15.71 -2.31 4.92
N VAL A 181 14.53 -1.68 4.87
CA VAL A 181 14.11 -0.69 3.87
C VAL A 181 14.01 0.69 4.55
N PRO A 182 14.53 1.77 3.95
CA PRO A 182 14.33 3.11 4.47
C PRO A 182 12.84 3.46 4.57
N ALA A 183 12.47 4.18 5.64
CA ALA A 183 11.14 4.75 5.76
C ALA A 183 10.89 5.74 4.61
N GLY A 184 9.69 5.71 4.03
CA GLY A 184 9.31 6.58 2.92
C GLY A 184 8.20 5.98 2.08
N TRP A 185 7.77 6.72 1.06
CA TRP A 185 6.80 6.23 0.08
C TRP A 185 7.50 5.35 -0.96
N ARG A 186 7.13 4.07 -1.02
CA ARG A 186 7.83 3.01 -1.73
C ARG A 186 7.18 2.72 -3.08
N LEU A 187 7.89 3.01 -4.15
CA LEU A 187 7.42 2.76 -5.51
C LEU A 187 8.14 1.57 -6.12
N VAL A 188 7.41 0.60 -6.64
CA VAL A 188 7.98 -0.49 -7.46
C VAL A 188 7.89 -0.13 -8.93
N ILE A 189 8.97 -0.38 -9.67
CA ILE A 189 8.93 -0.41 -11.14
C ILE A 189 9.10 -1.86 -11.58
N GLY A 190 8.08 -2.39 -12.27
CA GLY A 190 8.03 -3.79 -12.70
C GLY A 190 7.39 -3.94 -14.08
N GLY A 191 7.09 -5.19 -14.48
CA GLY A 191 6.46 -5.49 -15.76
C GLY A 191 7.37 -6.31 -16.67
N LEU A 192 7.49 -5.87 -17.93
CA LEU A 192 8.22 -6.56 -19.00
C LEU A 192 9.63 -7.00 -18.58
N ARG A 193 9.97 -8.26 -18.89
CA ARG A 193 11.25 -8.90 -18.58
C ARG A 193 12.20 -8.96 -19.78
N ASP A 194 12.01 -8.06 -20.74
CA ASP A 194 12.83 -7.99 -21.95
C ASP A 194 14.14 -7.22 -21.65
N PRO A 195 15.31 -7.87 -21.73
CA PRO A 195 16.60 -7.21 -21.49
C PRO A 195 16.86 -6.03 -22.45
N ARG A 196 16.25 -6.00 -23.64
CA ARG A 196 16.44 -4.89 -24.60
C ARG A 196 15.97 -3.55 -24.04
N LEU A 197 15.06 -3.55 -23.07
CA LEU A 197 14.58 -2.33 -22.41
C LEU A 197 15.69 -1.62 -21.63
N THR A 198 16.68 -2.36 -21.12
CA THR A 198 17.74 -1.78 -20.27
C THR A 198 18.76 -0.97 -21.07
N ASP A 199 18.84 -1.23 -22.38
CA ASP A 199 19.70 -0.51 -23.33
C ASP A 199 18.98 0.73 -23.93
N ASP A 200 17.67 0.91 -23.71
CA ASP A 200 16.91 2.07 -24.17
C ASP A 200 17.06 3.26 -23.21
N ALA A 201 18.05 4.11 -23.49
CA ALA A 201 18.31 5.33 -22.71
C ALA A 201 17.13 6.31 -22.72
N ALA A 202 16.33 6.36 -23.78
CA ALA A 202 15.18 7.25 -23.86
C ALA A 202 14.05 6.75 -22.94
N LEU A 203 13.83 5.44 -22.87
CA LEU A 203 12.91 4.84 -21.90
C LEU A 203 13.36 5.12 -20.47
N VAL A 204 14.62 4.89 -20.14
CA VAL A 204 15.18 5.21 -18.81
C VAL A 204 14.95 6.69 -18.47
N GLY A 205 15.14 7.59 -19.42
CA GLY A 205 14.86 9.02 -19.27
C GLY A 205 13.39 9.32 -18.94
N ARG A 206 12.45 8.77 -19.71
CA ARG A 206 11.00 8.95 -19.45
C ARG A 206 10.58 8.42 -18.08
N VAL A 207 11.11 7.27 -17.67
CA VAL A 207 10.84 6.71 -16.33
C VAL A 207 11.46 7.60 -15.24
N ALA A 208 12.64 8.18 -15.48
CA ALA A 208 13.26 9.12 -14.55
C ALA A 208 12.43 10.41 -14.38
N GLU A 209 11.80 10.91 -15.45
CA GLU A 209 10.87 12.05 -15.37
C GLU A 209 9.64 11.74 -14.51
N ILE A 210 9.09 10.53 -14.63
CA ILE A 210 8.00 10.05 -13.75
C ILE A 210 8.47 10.06 -12.29
N LEU A 211 9.64 9.49 -12.00
CA LEU A 211 10.18 9.46 -10.64
C LEU A 211 10.44 10.86 -10.07
N ALA A 212 10.93 11.79 -10.89
CA ALA A 212 11.13 13.18 -10.48
C ALA A 212 9.80 13.89 -10.17
N ALA A 213 8.76 13.66 -10.97
CA ALA A 213 7.42 14.17 -10.70
C ALA A 213 6.85 13.58 -9.40
N GLN A 214 6.98 12.26 -9.22
CA GLN A 214 6.52 11.58 -8.01
C GLN A 214 7.26 12.05 -6.75
N ARG A 215 8.56 12.33 -6.84
CA ARG A 215 9.33 12.91 -5.73
C ARG A 215 8.83 14.29 -5.29
N THR A 216 8.22 15.05 -6.19
CA THR A 216 7.60 16.34 -5.84
C THR A 216 6.37 16.15 -4.96
N LEU A 217 5.61 15.07 -5.17
CA LEU A 217 4.44 14.70 -4.38
C LEU A 217 4.83 13.94 -3.10
N HIS A 218 5.90 13.15 -3.19
CA HIS A 218 6.42 12.28 -2.13
C HIS A 218 7.91 12.57 -1.94
N PRO A 219 8.28 13.58 -1.13
CA PRO A 219 9.69 13.97 -0.93
C PRO A 219 10.59 12.86 -0.37
N ASP A 220 9.98 11.89 0.31
CA ASP A 220 10.57 10.68 0.88
C ASP A 220 10.41 9.44 -0.04
N LEU A 221 10.21 9.64 -1.35
CA LEU A 221 10.13 8.57 -2.33
C LEU A 221 11.38 7.68 -2.33
N VAL A 222 11.15 6.37 -2.28
CA VAL A 222 12.15 5.31 -2.43
C VAL A 222 11.68 4.33 -3.49
N VAL A 223 12.57 3.94 -4.41
CA VAL A 223 12.26 2.90 -5.40
C VAL A 223 12.65 1.52 -4.87
N LEU A 224 11.77 0.53 -4.98
CA LEU A 224 12.09 -0.86 -4.70
C LEU A 224 12.31 -1.61 -6.02
N SER A 225 13.44 -2.31 -6.14
CA SER A 225 13.78 -3.08 -7.34
C SER A 225 14.29 -4.47 -6.99
N GLY A 226 13.82 -5.49 -7.72
CA GLY A 226 14.40 -6.83 -7.68
C GLY A 226 15.58 -7.01 -8.64
N LEU A 227 15.95 -5.96 -9.40
CA LEU A 227 17.00 -5.95 -10.43
C LEU A 227 16.94 -7.11 -11.44
N ARG A 228 15.75 -7.62 -11.77
CA ARG A 228 15.64 -8.49 -12.96
C ARG A 228 15.87 -7.68 -14.24
N PRO A 229 16.54 -8.26 -15.26
CA PRO A 229 16.63 -7.65 -16.58
C PRO A 229 15.24 -7.27 -17.11
N GLY A 230 15.14 -6.08 -17.71
CA GLY A 230 13.88 -5.46 -18.14
C GLY A 230 13.46 -4.33 -17.21
N ALA A 231 12.17 -4.26 -16.88
CA ALA A 231 11.56 -3.13 -16.20
C ALA A 231 12.17 -2.81 -14.81
N GLU A 232 12.53 -3.84 -14.03
CA GLU A 232 13.13 -3.64 -12.69
C GLU A 232 14.50 -2.95 -12.78
N GLU A 233 15.32 -3.32 -13.77
CA GLU A 233 16.61 -2.68 -14.04
C GLU A 233 16.45 -1.27 -14.62
N VAL A 234 15.49 -1.06 -15.54
CA VAL A 234 15.12 0.27 -16.04
C VAL A 234 14.74 1.18 -14.86
N GLY A 235 13.95 0.68 -13.92
CA GLY A 235 13.55 1.43 -12.73
C GLY A 235 14.71 1.85 -11.84
N ALA A 236 15.67 0.95 -11.58
CA ALA A 236 16.85 1.26 -10.79
C ALA A 236 17.74 2.31 -11.48
N ARG A 237 17.96 2.18 -12.79
CA ARG A 237 18.70 3.15 -13.60
C ARG A 237 18.02 4.52 -13.63
N ALA A 238 16.70 4.54 -13.78
CA ALA A 238 15.90 5.75 -13.77
C ALA A 238 15.94 6.43 -12.39
N ALA A 239 15.85 5.67 -11.30
CA ALA A 239 15.96 6.19 -9.94
C ALA A 239 17.31 6.87 -9.71
N ARG A 240 18.41 6.22 -10.12
CA ARG A 240 19.75 6.82 -10.09
C ARG A 240 19.81 8.13 -10.88
N SER A 241 19.28 8.13 -12.11
CA SER A 241 19.25 9.33 -12.97
C SER A 241 18.46 10.49 -12.35
N ALA A 242 17.33 10.20 -11.71
CA ALA A 242 16.48 11.17 -11.03
C ALA A 242 16.99 11.56 -9.61
N GLY A 243 18.09 10.98 -9.15
CA GLY A 243 18.60 11.15 -7.79
C GLY A 243 17.64 10.64 -6.71
N VAL A 244 16.76 9.71 -7.04
CA VAL A 244 15.82 9.05 -6.13
C VAL A 244 16.51 7.83 -5.52
N PRO A 245 16.53 7.67 -4.18
CA PRO A 245 17.13 6.49 -3.55
C PRO A 245 16.37 5.23 -3.99
N TYR A 246 17.11 4.15 -4.21
CA TYR A 246 16.50 2.86 -4.51
C TYR A 246 17.11 1.75 -3.66
N VAL A 247 16.28 0.77 -3.35
CA VAL A 247 16.60 -0.41 -2.55
C VAL A 247 16.52 -1.63 -3.43
N VAL A 248 17.56 -2.45 -3.37
CA VAL A 248 17.60 -3.70 -4.11
C VAL A 248 17.13 -4.83 -3.22
N VAL A 249 16.21 -5.64 -3.71
CA VAL A 249 15.65 -6.78 -2.99
C VAL A 249 16.04 -8.06 -3.71
N LEU A 250 16.94 -8.83 -3.09
CA LEU A 250 17.45 -10.07 -3.63
C LEU A 250 16.74 -11.27 -2.99
N PRO A 251 16.42 -12.30 -3.78
CA PRO A 251 15.80 -13.51 -3.25
C PRO A 251 16.78 -14.26 -2.33
N TYR A 252 18.06 -14.25 -2.67
CA TYR A 252 19.17 -14.91 -1.98
C TYR A 252 20.51 -14.27 -2.42
N PRO A 253 21.65 -14.55 -1.75
CA PRO A 253 22.96 -14.02 -2.12
C PRO A 253 23.42 -14.49 -3.50
N ASP A 254 24.08 -13.61 -4.25
CA ASP A 254 24.67 -13.90 -5.56
C ASP A 254 23.70 -14.56 -6.58
N PRO A 255 22.61 -13.86 -6.95
CA PRO A 255 21.64 -14.37 -7.92
C PRO A 255 22.19 -14.42 -9.36
N MET A 256 23.30 -13.74 -9.63
CA MET A 256 23.88 -13.63 -10.98
C MET A 256 24.99 -14.64 -11.27
N ALA A 257 25.48 -15.40 -10.28
CA ALA A 257 26.50 -16.40 -10.56
C ALA A 257 26.08 -17.41 -11.62
N GLY A 258 26.97 -17.59 -12.61
CA GLY A 258 26.75 -18.40 -13.80
C GLY A 258 26.17 -17.63 -15.00
N ARG A 259 25.89 -16.33 -14.85
CA ARG A 259 25.54 -15.43 -15.97
C ARG A 259 26.79 -14.88 -16.67
N PRO A 260 26.70 -14.34 -17.89
CA PRO A 260 27.81 -13.65 -18.55
C PRO A 260 28.45 -12.56 -17.67
N GLU A 261 29.77 -12.40 -17.75
CA GLU A 261 30.52 -11.42 -16.94
C GLU A 261 30.01 -9.99 -17.12
N ARG A 262 29.60 -9.63 -18.35
CA ARG A 262 29.00 -8.31 -18.65
C ARG A 262 27.76 -8.06 -17.79
N ASP A 263 26.89 -9.05 -17.66
CA ASP A 263 25.64 -8.95 -16.92
C ASP A 263 25.91 -8.89 -15.41
N GLN A 264 26.87 -9.69 -14.93
CA GLN A 264 27.33 -9.64 -13.54
C GLN A 264 27.91 -8.26 -13.19
N ALA A 265 28.74 -7.69 -14.07
CA ALA A 265 29.34 -6.37 -13.88
C ALA A 265 28.31 -5.23 -13.93
N ALA A 266 27.30 -5.33 -14.82
CA ALA A 266 26.21 -4.36 -14.86
C ALA A 266 25.36 -4.41 -13.59
N PHE A 267 25.03 -5.61 -13.12
CA PHE A 267 24.29 -5.83 -11.88
C PHE A 267 25.06 -5.34 -10.65
N ALA A 268 26.37 -5.62 -10.55
CA ALA A 268 27.21 -5.16 -9.46
C ALA A 268 27.25 -3.63 -9.34
N ARG A 269 27.34 -2.90 -10.47
CA ARG A 269 27.27 -1.43 -10.46
C ARG A 269 25.96 -0.90 -9.89
N LEU A 270 24.84 -1.54 -10.20
CA LEU A 270 23.53 -1.17 -9.64
C LEU A 270 23.37 -1.59 -8.18
N LEU A 271 24.08 -2.62 -7.71
CA LEU A 271 24.14 -2.92 -6.29
C LEU A 271 24.94 -1.88 -5.51
N ASP A 272 26.10 -1.47 -6.04
CA ASP A 272 26.98 -0.50 -5.39
C ASP A 272 26.32 0.89 -5.27
N ASP A 273 25.52 1.27 -6.27
CA ASP A 273 24.77 2.53 -6.31
C ASP A 273 23.48 2.48 -5.46
N ALA A 274 23.06 1.31 -4.96
CA ALA A 274 21.81 1.17 -4.20
C ALA A 274 21.93 1.80 -2.80
N ALA A 275 20.86 2.45 -2.34
CA ALA A 275 20.81 3.02 -0.99
C ALA A 275 20.85 1.93 0.09
N SER A 276 20.28 0.75 -0.20
CA SER A 276 20.41 -0.45 0.63
C SER A 276 20.11 -1.72 -0.18
N VAL A 277 20.55 -2.86 0.35
CA VAL A 277 20.29 -4.18 -0.24
C VAL A 277 19.63 -5.07 0.81
N VAL A 278 18.42 -5.55 0.49
CA VAL A 278 17.66 -6.51 1.29
C VAL A 278 17.82 -7.89 0.67
N VAL A 279 18.32 -8.86 1.43
CA VAL A 279 18.38 -10.27 1.00
C VAL A 279 17.38 -11.07 1.83
N LEU A 280 16.43 -11.72 1.17
CA LEU A 280 15.33 -12.41 1.85
C LEU A 280 15.75 -13.75 2.45
N GLU A 281 16.51 -14.54 1.69
CA GLU A 281 17.06 -15.80 2.16
C GLU A 281 18.52 -15.64 2.59
N ARG A 282 18.89 -16.30 3.68
CA ARG A 282 20.27 -16.26 4.21
C ARG A 282 21.27 -16.91 3.26
N ASN A 283 20.87 -17.98 2.57
CA ASN A 283 21.75 -18.82 1.75
C ASN A 283 21.17 -18.96 0.35
N ARG A 284 22.05 -19.08 -0.65
CA ARG A 284 21.67 -19.42 -2.03
C ARG A 284 21.20 -20.89 -2.10
N PRO A 285 20.01 -21.18 -2.64
CA PRO A 285 19.57 -22.56 -2.82
C PRO A 285 20.54 -23.35 -3.71
N ALA A 286 20.86 -24.57 -3.29
CA ALA A 286 21.85 -25.42 -3.96
C ALA A 286 21.38 -25.88 -5.35
N ASP A 287 20.08 -26.15 -5.51
CA ASP A 287 19.48 -26.61 -6.75
C ASP A 287 18.77 -25.48 -7.53
N LEU A 288 18.41 -25.79 -8.77
CA LEU A 288 17.68 -24.85 -9.64
C LEU A 288 16.23 -24.63 -9.18
N GLU A 289 15.63 -25.64 -8.57
CA GLU A 289 14.23 -25.60 -8.13
C GLU A 289 14.03 -24.60 -7.00
N GLY A 290 14.85 -24.67 -5.95
CA GLY A 290 14.85 -23.71 -4.84
C GLY A 290 15.15 -22.29 -5.32
N ARG A 291 16.09 -22.13 -6.26
CA ARG A 291 16.38 -20.82 -6.88
C ARG A 291 15.18 -20.25 -7.62
N ARG A 292 14.41 -21.09 -8.31
CA ARG A 292 13.15 -20.68 -9.00
C ARG A 292 12.05 -20.37 -7.99
N ALA A 293 11.90 -21.16 -6.93
CA ALA A 293 10.89 -20.96 -5.88
C ALA A 293 11.13 -19.72 -5.01
N ALA A 294 12.36 -19.20 -4.97
CA ALA A 294 12.70 -17.96 -4.28
C ALA A 294 12.18 -16.70 -5.00
N LEU A 295 12.07 -16.74 -6.34
CA LEU A 295 11.64 -15.57 -7.14
C LEU A 295 10.19 -15.14 -6.83
N PRO A 296 9.18 -16.03 -6.80
CA PRO A 296 7.82 -15.66 -6.43
C PRO A 296 7.71 -15.10 -4.99
N ARG A 297 8.53 -15.60 -4.06
CA ARG A 297 8.57 -15.11 -2.68
C ARG A 297 9.08 -13.67 -2.61
N ARG A 298 10.16 -13.38 -3.33
CA ARG A 298 10.67 -12.01 -3.49
C ARG A 298 9.66 -11.09 -4.16
N ASP A 299 9.03 -11.55 -5.24
CA ASP A 299 8.01 -10.77 -5.93
C ASP A 299 6.79 -10.51 -5.02
N GLY A 300 6.43 -11.47 -4.16
CA GLY A 300 5.42 -11.30 -3.11
C GLY A 300 5.81 -10.25 -2.08
N TRP A 301 7.07 -10.30 -1.62
CA TRP A 301 7.61 -9.31 -0.70
C TRP A 301 7.57 -7.90 -1.30
N LEU A 302 8.02 -7.73 -2.55
CA LEU A 302 8.02 -6.43 -3.24
C LEU A 302 6.61 -5.84 -3.31
N ARG A 303 5.60 -6.67 -3.63
CA ARG A 303 4.19 -6.24 -3.63
C ARG A 303 3.71 -5.84 -2.24
N SER A 304 4.04 -6.61 -1.21
CA SER A 304 3.62 -6.31 0.16
C SER A 304 4.29 -5.07 0.75
N ALA A 305 5.46 -4.70 0.23
CA ALA A 305 6.22 -3.54 0.67
C ALA A 305 5.90 -2.26 -0.14
N ALA A 306 5.24 -2.38 -1.30
CA ALA A 306 5.01 -1.26 -2.20
C ALA A 306 3.84 -0.37 -1.73
N ASP A 307 4.08 0.94 -1.73
CA ASP A 307 3.01 1.93 -1.61
C ASP A 307 2.35 2.23 -2.95
N ALA A 308 3.12 2.12 -4.05
CA ALA A 308 2.69 2.37 -5.41
C ALA A 308 3.48 1.53 -6.43
N ALA A 309 3.00 1.44 -7.67
CA ALA A 309 3.68 0.70 -8.73
C ALA A 309 3.55 1.34 -10.12
N VAL A 310 4.65 1.34 -10.87
CA VAL A 310 4.67 1.61 -12.32
C VAL A 310 4.98 0.30 -13.04
N ILE A 311 4.07 -0.14 -13.91
CA ILE A 311 4.23 -1.37 -14.68
C ILE A 311 4.51 -1.03 -16.14
N LEU A 312 5.72 -1.32 -16.60
CA LEU A 312 6.08 -1.21 -18.01
C LEU A 312 5.47 -2.40 -18.77
N THR A 313 4.64 -2.10 -19.76
CA THR A 313 3.86 -3.11 -20.49
C THR A 313 3.78 -2.75 -21.97
N ASP A 314 3.64 -3.73 -22.84
CA ASP A 314 3.28 -3.57 -24.25
C ASP A 314 1.79 -3.89 -24.49
N GLY A 315 1.05 -4.23 -23.43
CA GLY A 315 -0.36 -4.61 -23.48
C GLY A 315 -0.62 -6.01 -24.04
N ALA A 316 0.42 -6.82 -24.26
CA ALA A 316 0.30 -8.16 -24.82
C ALA A 316 1.12 -9.22 -24.06
N ASP A 317 2.19 -8.83 -23.37
CA ASP A 317 3.05 -9.74 -22.62
C ASP A 317 2.32 -10.30 -21.38
N PRO A 318 2.17 -11.64 -21.25
CA PRO A 318 1.42 -12.25 -20.16
C PRO A 318 2.04 -12.00 -18.77
N ASP A 319 3.37 -11.88 -18.69
CA ASP A 319 4.06 -11.61 -17.41
C ASP A 319 3.81 -10.15 -16.98
N ALA A 320 3.80 -9.22 -17.93
CA ALA A 320 3.46 -7.82 -17.68
C ALA A 320 1.98 -7.66 -17.27
N GLU A 321 1.05 -8.32 -17.95
CA GLU A 321 -0.37 -8.32 -17.56
C GLU A 321 -0.59 -8.91 -16.16
N LEU A 322 0.12 -10.00 -15.83
CA LEU A 322 0.07 -10.59 -14.50
C LEU A 322 0.63 -9.64 -13.45
N ALA A 323 1.67 -8.88 -13.77
CA ALA A 323 2.21 -7.84 -12.89
C ALA A 323 1.19 -6.72 -12.67
N VAL A 324 0.52 -6.23 -13.73
CA VAL A 324 -0.57 -5.24 -13.63
C VAL A 324 -1.65 -5.71 -12.67
N ARG A 325 -2.15 -6.94 -12.83
CA ARG A 325 -3.20 -7.48 -11.94
C ARG A 325 -2.72 -7.56 -10.49
N ARG A 326 -1.58 -8.19 -10.27
CA ARG A 326 -1.06 -8.44 -8.91
C ARG A 326 -0.69 -7.16 -8.17
N PHE A 327 -0.15 -6.15 -8.85
CA PHE A 327 0.11 -4.86 -8.24
C PHE A 327 -1.18 -4.06 -8.10
N GLY A 328 -2.14 -4.15 -9.03
CA GLY A 328 -3.46 -3.53 -8.87
C GLY A 328 -4.18 -3.98 -7.62
N ASP A 329 -4.15 -5.29 -7.32
CA ASP A 329 -4.70 -5.84 -6.08
C ASP A 329 -3.96 -5.32 -4.83
N ALA A 330 -2.66 -5.02 -4.95
CA ALA A 330 -1.81 -4.62 -3.82
C ALA A 330 -1.83 -3.11 -3.53
N VAL A 331 -1.77 -2.27 -4.57
CA VAL A 331 -1.61 -0.81 -4.46
C VAL A 331 -2.83 0.00 -4.92
N GLY A 332 -3.84 -0.64 -5.54
CA GLY A 332 -5.09 0.02 -5.92
C GLY A 332 -4.88 1.13 -6.96
N ASP A 333 -5.38 2.34 -6.68
CA ASP A 333 -5.32 3.48 -7.60
C ASP A 333 -3.91 4.07 -7.75
N GLU A 334 -2.95 3.66 -6.90
CA GLU A 334 -1.52 3.99 -7.00
C GLU A 334 -0.76 3.06 -7.99
N LEU A 335 -1.49 2.46 -8.93
CA LEU A 335 -0.96 1.68 -10.04
C LEU A 335 -0.99 2.50 -11.34
N TRP A 336 0.18 2.65 -11.97
CA TRP A 336 0.31 3.22 -13.30
C TRP A 336 0.83 2.19 -14.30
N GLU A 337 0.10 2.02 -15.40
CA GLU A 337 0.56 1.24 -16.55
C GLU A 337 1.28 2.20 -17.51
N PHE A 338 2.54 1.90 -17.81
CA PHE A 338 3.34 2.65 -18.78
C PHE A 338 3.48 1.82 -20.04
N LEU A 339 2.71 2.20 -21.07
CA LEU A 339 2.69 1.52 -22.35
C LEU A 339 3.94 1.89 -23.16
N LEU A 340 4.66 0.88 -23.64
CA LEU A 340 5.86 1.01 -24.49
C LEU A 340 5.52 1.03 -25.99
#